data_AF-A0A4Q4N8I5-F1
#
_entry.id   AF-A0A4Q4N8I5-F1
#
_cell.length_a   1.000
_cell.length_b   1.000
_cell.length_c   1.000
_cell.angle_alpha   90.00
_cell.angle_beta   90.00
_cell.angle_gamma   90.00
#
_symmetry.space_group_name_H-M   'P 1'
#
loop_
_entity.id
_entity.type
_entity.pdbx_description
1 polymer ?
#
loop_
_entity_poly.entity_id
_entity_poly.type
_entity_poly.pdbx_seq_one_letter_code
_entity_poly.pdbx_strand_id
1 'polypeptide(L)'
;MTDSEVIFVHESVNRLLREIRLICIVPEADGPIKCKLKRVTLQSNKTPEYRALSYTWGAPDPVQKIAVNNQSFLVRQNLYNFLKAFRARLYQFQDCSNYENET
;
A
#
# COMPACT_ATOMS: atom_id res chain seq x y z
N MET A 1 -20.27 -5.89 -23.58
CA MET A 1 -20.40 -5.25 -22.25
C MET A 1 -19.05 -4.66 -21.93
N THR A 2 -18.88 -3.36 -22.16
CA THR A 2 -17.60 -2.67 -21.97
C THR A 2 -17.42 -2.42 -20.48
N ASP A 3 -16.58 -3.24 -19.84
CA ASP A 3 -16.03 -2.93 -18.52
C ASP A 3 -15.19 -1.66 -18.70
N SER A 4 -15.79 -0.51 -18.39
CA SER A 4 -15.06 0.75 -18.37
C SER A 4 -14.00 0.62 -17.29
N GLU A 5 -12.77 0.31 -17.69
CA GLU A 5 -11.62 0.26 -16.79
C GLU A 5 -11.56 1.60 -16.04
N VAL A 6 -11.97 1.59 -14.79
CA VAL A 6 -11.90 2.76 -13.91
C VAL A 6 -10.43 3.02 -13.68
N ILE A 7 -9.90 3.98 -14.43
CA ILE A 7 -8.52 4.44 -14.28
C ILE A 7 -8.40 5.00 -12.87
N PHE A 8 -7.44 4.49 -12.11
CA PHE A 8 -7.14 5.03 -10.79
C PHE A 8 -6.61 6.46 -10.94
N VAL A 9 -7.42 7.44 -10.51
CA VAL A 9 -7.02 8.86 -10.52
C VAL A 9 -6.56 9.25 -9.12
N HIS A 10 -5.34 9.75 -9.02
CA HIS A 10 -4.85 10.32 -7.77
C HIS A 10 -5.60 11.61 -7.45
N GLU A 11 -6.14 11.72 -6.23
CA GLU A 11 -6.70 12.97 -5.73
C GLU A 11 -5.63 14.09 -5.74
N SER A 12 -6.06 15.35 -5.73
CA SER A 12 -5.16 16.49 -5.52
C SER A 12 -4.65 16.52 -4.08
N VAL A 13 -3.42 16.98 -3.88
CA VAL A 13 -2.79 17.13 -2.55
C VAL A 13 -2.93 18.59 -2.11
N ASN A 14 -3.33 18.85 -0.87
CA ASN A 14 -3.33 20.21 -0.34
C ASN A 14 -1.87 20.67 -0.09
N ARG A 15 -1.39 21.57 -0.95
CA ARG A 15 0.00 22.07 -0.89
C ARG A 15 0.30 22.90 0.37
N LEU A 16 -0.72 23.49 0.99
CA LEU A 16 -0.56 24.30 2.21
C LEU A 16 -0.26 23.46 3.44
N LEU A 17 -0.83 22.25 3.52
CA LEU A 17 -0.74 21.35 4.68
C LEU A 17 0.46 20.39 4.64
N ARG A 18 1.35 20.52 3.63
CA ARG A 18 2.47 19.59 3.36
C ARG A 18 2.05 18.14 3.52
N GLU A 19 1.07 17.74 2.74
CA GLU A 19 0.51 16.39 2.79
C GLU A 19 1.32 15.40 1.95
N ILE A 20 1.43 14.17 2.45
CA ILE A 20 1.92 13.01 1.70
C ILE A 20 0.87 11.89 1.74
N ARG A 21 1.00 10.92 0.83
CA ARG A 21 0.18 9.70 0.83
C ARG A 21 1.04 8.52 1.24
N LEU A 22 0.57 7.79 2.23
CA LEU A 22 1.16 6.52 2.64
C LEU A 22 0.33 5.39 2.06
N ILE A 23 1.02 4.38 1.53
CA ILE A 23 0.40 3.12 1.14
C ILE A 23 0.34 2.20 2.37
N CYS A 24 -0.84 1.70 2.67
CA CYS A 24 -1.11 0.76 3.76
C CYS A 24 -1.47 -0.58 3.15
N ILE A 25 -0.61 -1.59 3.34
CA ILE A 25 -0.81 -2.93 2.79
C ILE A 25 -1.75 -3.69 3.72
N VAL A 26 -2.75 -4.38 3.16
CA VAL A 26 -3.65 -5.25 3.93
C VAL A 26 -2.95 -6.58 4.18
N PRO A 27 -2.72 -6.98 5.45
CA PRO A 27 -2.08 -8.24 5.81
C PRO A 27 -3.07 -9.40 5.67
N GLU A 28 -3.15 -9.97 4.47
CA GLU A 28 -3.91 -11.20 4.17
C GLU A 28 -2.92 -12.31 3.79
N ALA A 29 -3.19 -13.55 4.22
CA ALA A 29 -2.37 -14.71 3.85
C ALA A 29 -2.37 -14.91 2.33
N ASP A 30 -3.56 -15.07 1.78
CA ASP A 30 -3.78 -15.45 0.38
C ASP A 30 -4.51 -14.36 -0.42
N GLY A 31 -4.63 -14.59 -1.72
CA GLY A 31 -5.35 -13.71 -2.64
C GLY A 31 -4.54 -12.50 -3.14
N PRO A 32 -5.20 -11.60 -3.89
CA PRO A 32 -4.54 -10.44 -4.51
C PRO A 32 -4.02 -9.47 -3.47
N ILE A 33 -2.97 -8.72 -3.81
CA ILE A 33 -2.45 -7.66 -2.93
C ILE A 33 -3.46 -6.52 -2.89
N LYS A 34 -3.92 -6.18 -1.68
CA LYS A 34 -4.79 -5.04 -1.42
C LYS A 34 -4.04 -4.00 -0.62
N CYS A 35 -4.26 -2.74 -0.96
CA CYS A 35 -3.67 -1.59 -0.30
C CYS A 35 -4.72 -0.49 -0.14
N LYS A 36 -4.52 0.36 0.87
CA LYS A 36 -5.23 1.63 1.05
C LYS A 36 -4.25 2.78 0.92
N LEU A 37 -4.68 3.90 0.36
CA LEU A 37 -3.92 5.15 0.42
C LEU A 37 -4.47 6.01 1.56
N LYS A 38 -3.59 6.33 2.51
CA LYS A 38 -3.88 7.23 3.62
C LYS A 38 -3.17 8.56 3.40
N ARG A 39 -3.93 9.66 3.41
CA ARG A 39 -3.36 11.02 3.46
C ARG A 39 -2.88 11.30 4.87
N VAL A 40 -1.68 11.86 4.99
CA VAL A 40 -1.13 12.33 6.27
C VAL A 40 -0.51 13.70 6.06
N THR A 41 -0.71 14.59 7.03
CA THR A 41 -0.04 15.89 7.06
C THR A 41 1.32 15.74 7.75
N LEU A 42 2.31 16.47 7.25
CA LEU A 42 3.62 16.60 7.89
C LEU A 42 3.68 17.74 8.91
N GLN A 43 2.59 18.52 9.06
CA GLN A 43 2.51 19.65 9.98
C GLN A 43 1.86 19.29 11.33
N SER A 44 1.39 18.05 11.52
CA SER A 44 0.82 17.64 12.80
C SER A 44 1.89 17.54 13.89
N ASN A 45 1.52 17.86 15.12
CA ASN A 45 2.38 17.74 16.30
C ASN A 45 2.96 16.32 16.49
N LYS A 46 2.24 15.29 16.02
CA LYS A 46 2.73 13.91 15.98
C LYS A 46 3.22 13.58 14.56
N THR A 47 4.48 13.16 14.45
CA THR A 47 5.06 12.65 13.20
C THR A 47 4.35 11.36 12.79
N PRO A 48 3.90 11.23 11.52
CA PRO A 48 3.29 10.00 11.06
C PRO A 48 4.32 8.86 11.07
N GLU A 49 3.92 7.71 11.60
CA GLU A 49 4.73 6.49 11.55
C GLU A 49 4.61 5.85 10.16
N TYR A 50 5.75 5.58 9.53
CA TYR A 50 5.82 4.87 8.26
C TYR A 50 7.15 4.15 8.12
N ARG A 51 7.18 3.18 7.19
CA ARG A 51 8.41 2.50 6.77
C ARG A 51 8.73 2.96 5.36
N ALA A 52 9.93 3.50 5.16
CA ALA A 52 10.40 3.89 3.85
C ALA A 52 10.92 2.67 3.08
N LEU A 53 10.57 2.56 1.80
CA LEU A 53 11.15 1.60 0.88
C LEU A 53 12.10 2.33 -0.07
N SER A 54 13.37 1.94 -0.07
CA SER A 54 14.31 2.33 -1.13
C SER A 54 14.28 1.26 -2.21
N TYR A 55 13.86 1.60 -3.43
CA TYR A 55 13.81 0.68 -4.56
C TYR A 55 14.11 1.42 -5.87
N THR A 56 14.61 0.69 -6.86
CA THR A 56 14.81 1.20 -8.21
C THR A 56 13.54 1.03 -9.05
N TRP A 57 13.37 1.82 -10.10
CA TRP A 57 12.32 1.56 -11.08
C TRP A 57 12.68 0.30 -11.88
N GLY A 58 11.82 -0.72 -11.86
CA GLY A 58 12.01 -1.94 -12.64
C GLY A 58 11.78 -1.72 -14.13
N ALA A 59 11.91 -2.79 -14.93
CA ALA A 59 11.48 -2.78 -16.33
C ALA A 59 9.99 -2.34 -16.45
N PRO A 60 9.59 -1.66 -17.54
CA PRO A 60 8.21 -1.23 -17.72
C PRO A 60 7.24 -2.42 -17.75
N ASP A 61 7.68 -3.56 -18.29
CA ASP A 61 6.94 -4.81 -18.38
C ASP A 61 7.79 -6.00 -17.87
N PRO A 62 7.15 -7.07 -17.36
CA PRO A 62 5.71 -7.19 -17.13
C PRO A 62 5.21 -6.37 -15.93
N VAL A 63 3.94 -5.98 -15.99
CA VAL A 63 3.19 -5.37 -14.88
C VAL A 63 2.29 -6.39 -14.18
N GLN A 64 1.98 -6.14 -12.91
CA GLN A 64 1.13 -6.96 -12.07
C GLN A 64 -0.01 -6.12 -11.50
N LYS A 65 -1.19 -6.74 -11.36
CA LYS A 65 -2.40 -6.09 -10.84
C LYS A 65 -2.44 -6.17 -9.31
N ILE A 66 -2.67 -5.03 -8.66
CA ILE A 66 -3.00 -4.92 -7.24
C ILE A 66 -4.31 -4.13 -7.08
N ALA A 67 -4.91 -4.16 -5.89
CA ALA A 67 -6.05 -3.32 -5.56
C ALA A 67 -5.63 -2.18 -4.63
N VAL A 68 -5.85 -0.92 -5.03
CA VAL A 68 -5.62 0.26 -4.21
C VAL A 68 -6.96 0.97 -3.98
N ASN A 69 -7.40 1.13 -2.73
CA ASN A 69 -8.73 1.66 -2.40
C ASN A 69 -9.85 0.93 -3.18
N ASN A 70 -9.75 -0.40 -3.27
CA ASN A 70 -10.66 -1.28 -4.01
C ASN A 70 -10.69 -1.06 -5.54
N GLN A 71 -9.78 -0.27 -6.08
CA GLN A 71 -9.63 -0.04 -7.51
C GLN A 71 -8.39 -0.76 -8.06
N SER A 72 -8.48 -1.21 -9.31
CA SER A 72 -7.36 -1.84 -10.00
C SER A 72 -6.19 -0.87 -10.19
N PHE A 73 -4.99 -1.31 -9.86
CA PHE A 73 -3.76 -0.55 -10.08
C PHE A 73 -2.65 -1.47 -10.59
N LEU A 74 -1.93 -1.03 -11.62
CA LEU A 74 -0.81 -1.78 -12.20
C LEU A 74 0.50 -1.32 -11.59
N VAL A 75 1.29 -2.29 -11.11
CA VAL A 75 2.64 -2.05 -10.57
C VAL A 75 3.66 -2.88 -11.35
N ARG A 76 4.90 -2.38 -11.42
CA ARG A 76 6.01 -3.13 -12.01
C ARG A 76 6.36 -4.36 -11.16
N GLN A 77 6.92 -5.38 -11.81
CA GLN A 77 7.23 -6.67 -11.19
C GLN A 77 8.06 -6.54 -9.90
N ASN A 78 9.04 -5.63 -9.86
CA ASN A 78 9.91 -5.48 -8.69
C ASN A 78 9.16 -4.95 -7.47
N LEU A 79 8.28 -3.95 -7.65
CA LEU A 79 7.42 -3.45 -6.58
C LEU A 79 6.41 -4.52 -6.16
N TYR A 80 5.83 -5.25 -7.11
CA TYR A 80 4.92 -6.36 -6.80
C TYR A 80 5.58 -7.41 -5.90
N ASN A 81 6.79 -7.86 -6.26
CA ASN A 81 7.53 -8.85 -5.48
C ASN A 81 7.81 -8.36 -4.06
N PHE A 82 8.22 -7.09 -3.92
CA PHE A 82 8.40 -6.47 -2.61
C PHE A 82 7.10 -6.47 -1.80
N LEU A 83 6.00 -5.98 -2.37
CA LEU A 83 4.71 -5.89 -1.69
C LEU A 83 4.23 -7.28 -1.24
N LYS A 84 4.42 -8.31 -2.08
CA LYS A 84 4.06 -9.70 -1.76
C LYS A 84 4.87 -10.23 -0.56
N ALA A 85 6.19 -10.08 -0.59
CA ALA A 85 7.07 -10.53 0.50
C ALA A 85 6.78 -9.76 1.80
N PHE A 86 6.58 -8.45 1.70
CA PHE A 86 6.28 -7.62 2.86
C PHE A 86 4.90 -7.92 3.45
N ARG A 87 3.88 -8.19 2.62
CA ARG A 87 2.55 -8.65 3.09
C ARG A 87 2.64 -9.95 3.88
N ALA A 88 3.37 -10.95 3.37
CA ALA A 88 3.55 -12.23 4.06
C ALA A 88 4.21 -12.04 5.43
N ARG A 89 5.21 -11.16 5.49
CA ARG A 89 5.84 -10.76 6.75
C ARG A 89 4.85 -10.12 7.72
N LEU A 90 4.03 -9.16 7.25
CA LEU A 90 3.04 -8.49 8.11
C LEU A 90 2.01 -9.48 8.67
N TYR A 91 1.51 -10.41 7.84
CA TYR A 91 0.54 -11.42 8.27
C TYR A 91 1.11 -12.31 9.39
N GLN A 92 2.34 -12.81 9.22
CA GLN A 92 3.02 -13.63 10.23
C GLN A 92 3.18 -12.92 11.57
N PHE A 93 3.52 -11.63 11.56
CA PHE A 93 3.68 -10.85 12.79
C PHE A 93 2.34 -10.40 13.41
N GLN A 94 1.26 -10.35 12.64
CA GLN A 94 -0.05 -10.04 13.18
C GLN A 94 -0.62 -11.21 14.01
N ASP A 95 -0.35 -12.45 13.59
CA ASP A 95 -0.73 -13.64 14.38
C ASP A 95 0.03 -13.70 15.71
N CYS A 96 1.27 -13.23 15.77
CA CYS A 96 2.04 -13.18 17.02
C CYS A 96 1.59 -12.08 17.99
N SER A 97 0.94 -11.00 17.52
CA SER A 97 0.41 -9.93 18.39
C SER A 97 -0.87 -10.30 19.13
N ASN A 98 -1.45 -11.47 18.87
CA ASN A 98 -2.68 -11.92 19.55
C ASN A 98 -2.44 -12.59 20.90
N TYR A 99 -1.18 -12.73 21.36
CA TYR A 99 -0.85 -13.32 22.66
C TYR A 99 -0.80 -12.32 23.84
N GLU A 100 -1.01 -11.02 23.60
CA GLU A 100 -0.96 -9.99 24.67
C GLU A 100 -2.36 -9.53 25.15
N ASN A 101 -3.36 -10.42 25.17
CA ASN A 101 -4.66 -10.15 25.81
C ASN A 101 -5.11 -11.28 26.76
N GLU A 102 -4.19 -11.79 27.59
CA GLU A 102 -4.55 -12.49 28.83
C GLU A 102 -3.84 -11.82 30.00
N THR A 103 -4.46 -10.78 30.57
CA THR A 103 -4.33 -10.43 32.00
C THR A 103 -5.59 -9.73 32.47
#